data_AF-A0A7Y0AZG7-F1
#
_entry.id   AF-A0A7Y0AZG7-F1
#
_cell.length_a   1.000
_cell.length_b   1.000
_cell.length_c   1.000
_cell.angle_alpha   90.00
_cell.angle_beta   90.00
_cell.angle_gamma   90.00
#
_symmetry.space_group_name_H-M   'P 1'
#
loop_
_entity.id
_entity.type
_entity.pdbx_description
1 polymer ?
#
loop_
_entity_poly.entity_id
_entity_poly.type
_entity_poly.pdbx_seq_one_letter_code
_entity_poly.pdbx_strand_id
1 'polypeptide(L)'
;MRGRSDRTRCSGYAGTEAHGDGALRIDAWRARQDDVPSRSEALRRLIDGALQDDKPEYFRLNNREKLMTWLLTEILKNQIEERKDKTNNKYDLKKTKLIQEAIYGGHYWSLNWELQGVMHNHVDDPKDVTTVVNILDMWSFIERAYQGFSNADKVRVQQESGYGAYDPKFAGFDGNNESTHLSIARFLVEELGRFESFKGRDFNSHFPTVARYSQMATVFERMRPSLIMRELSPDQVIELLKRV
;
A
#
# COMPACT_ATOMS: atom_id res chain seq x y z
N MET A 1 -3.50 52.24 58.75
CA MET A 1 -3.80 50.87 59.25
C MET A 1 -3.66 49.93 58.06
N ARG A 2 -2.52 49.22 57.92
CA ARG A 2 -2.33 47.78 58.21
C ARG A 2 -3.50 46.92 57.70
N GLY A 3 -3.33 45.90 56.85
CA GLY A 3 -2.14 45.07 56.66
C GLY A 3 -2.09 44.29 55.34
N ARG A 4 -0.86 43.85 55.05
CA ARG A 4 -0.44 42.88 54.03
C ARG A 4 -0.91 41.46 54.42
N SER A 5 -1.12 40.60 53.42
CA SER A 5 -0.45 39.29 53.42
C SER A 5 -0.18 38.81 51.99
N ASP A 6 1.09 38.51 51.73
CA ASP A 6 1.66 37.86 50.54
C ASP A 6 1.35 36.36 50.54
N ARG A 7 1.25 35.75 49.35
CA ARG A 7 2.05 34.56 48.96
C ARG A 7 1.87 34.18 47.48
N THR A 8 2.88 34.54 46.69
CA THR A 8 3.75 33.67 45.87
C THR A 8 3.18 32.50 45.04
N ARG A 9 3.33 32.65 43.71
CA ARG A 9 3.61 31.68 42.60
C ARG A 9 3.09 30.24 42.70
N CYS A 10 2.43 29.80 41.62
CA CYS A 10 2.85 28.61 40.88
C CYS A 10 2.65 28.82 39.36
N SER A 11 3.73 28.55 38.63
CA SER A 11 3.83 28.47 37.18
C SER A 11 3.09 27.23 36.68
N GLY A 12 2.26 27.39 35.65
CA GLY A 12 1.64 26.30 34.91
C GLY A 12 1.68 26.61 33.42
N TYR A 13 2.75 26.19 32.76
CA TYR A 13 2.74 25.95 31.31
C TYR A 13 1.72 24.82 31.06
N ALA A 14 0.61 25.13 30.42
CA ALA A 14 -0.32 24.14 29.88
C ALA A 14 -0.38 24.35 28.38
N GLY A 15 0.21 23.41 27.64
CA GLY A 15 -0.09 23.25 26.22
C GLY A 15 -1.50 22.71 26.02
N THR A 16 -1.84 22.50 24.74
CA THR A 16 -3.07 21.87 24.21
C THR A 16 -4.27 22.86 24.20
N GLU A 17 -5.09 23.02 23.15
CA GLU A 17 -5.53 22.10 22.10
C GLU A 17 -6.00 22.89 20.85
N ALA A 18 -5.79 22.31 19.66
CA ALA A 18 -6.30 22.79 18.39
C ALA A 18 -7.80 22.48 18.19
N HIS A 19 -8.67 22.87 19.13
CA HIS A 19 -10.12 22.58 19.08
C HIS A 19 -11.00 23.70 18.47
N GLY A 20 -10.41 24.81 18.01
CA GLY A 20 -11.18 25.98 17.55
C GLY A 20 -11.51 26.06 16.05
N ASP A 21 -10.77 25.37 15.18
CA ASP A 21 -10.83 25.62 13.72
C ASP A 21 -12.04 24.96 13.04
N GLY A 22 -12.39 23.74 13.43
CA GLY A 22 -13.46 22.97 12.80
C GLY A 22 -14.85 23.58 12.97
N ALA A 23 -15.16 24.10 14.16
CA ALA A 23 -16.47 24.70 14.44
C ALA A 23 -16.70 26.00 13.64
N LEU A 24 -15.65 26.82 13.48
CA LEU A 24 -15.71 28.05 12.69
C LEU A 24 -15.90 27.76 11.20
N ARG A 25 -15.26 26.70 10.69
CA ARG A 25 -15.44 26.25 9.29
C ARG A 25 -16.86 25.75 9.03
N ILE A 26 -17.45 25.02 9.98
CA ILE A 26 -18.85 24.57 9.89
C ILE A 26 -19.78 25.78 9.90
N ASP A 27 -19.57 26.77 10.76
CA ASP A 27 -20.40 27.97 10.80
C ASP A 27 -20.26 28.83 9.54
N ALA A 28 -19.06 28.97 8.99
CA ALA A 28 -18.84 29.65 7.72
C ALA A 28 -19.52 28.92 6.55
N TRP A 29 -19.55 27.58 6.58
CA TRP A 29 -20.26 26.79 5.58
C TRP A 29 -21.79 26.96 5.71
N ARG A 30 -22.32 26.94 6.93
CA ARG A 30 -23.75 27.16 7.23
C ARG A 30 -24.25 28.50 6.71
N ALA A 31 -23.46 29.56 6.91
CA ALA A 31 -23.80 30.91 6.47
C ALA A 31 -23.89 31.09 4.94
N ARG A 32 -23.36 30.13 4.17
CA ARG A 32 -23.43 30.11 2.70
C ARG A 32 -24.62 29.33 2.15
N GLN A 33 -25.39 28.65 3.00
CA GLN A 33 -26.56 27.89 2.56
C GLN A 33 -27.81 28.78 2.63
N ASP A 34 -28.71 28.62 1.66
CA ASP A 34 -29.93 29.43 1.55
C ASP A 34 -30.87 29.27 2.76
N ASP A 35 -30.84 28.11 3.43
CA ASP A 35 -31.68 27.78 4.58
C ASP A 35 -30.98 27.94 5.95
N VAL A 36 -29.69 28.29 5.96
CA VAL A 36 -28.85 28.49 7.15
C VAL A 36 -29.09 27.40 8.23
N PRO A 37 -28.71 26.13 7.96
CA PRO A 37 -29.09 24.99 8.79
C PRO A 37 -28.55 25.10 10.22
N SER A 38 -29.14 24.37 11.17
CA SER A 38 -28.56 24.25 12.52
C SER A 38 -27.17 23.60 12.47
N ARG A 39 -26.35 23.73 13.52
CA ARG A 39 -25.01 23.09 13.53
C ARG A 39 -25.09 21.57 13.36
N SER A 40 -26.06 20.93 14.01
CA SER A 40 -26.28 19.48 13.91
C SER A 40 -26.74 19.07 12.51
N GLU A 41 -27.59 19.88 11.87
CA GLU A 41 -28.04 19.63 10.50
C GLU A 41 -26.92 19.87 9.48
N ALA A 42 -26.08 20.87 9.71
CA ALA A 42 -24.90 21.12 8.89
C ALA A 42 -23.89 19.97 8.98
N LEU A 43 -23.62 19.48 10.19
CA LEU A 43 -22.81 18.28 10.41
C LEU A 43 -23.41 17.07 9.71
N ARG A 44 -24.71 16.83 9.87
CA ARG A 44 -25.41 15.74 9.20
C ARG A 44 -25.26 15.84 7.68
N ARG A 45 -25.50 17.01 7.06
CA ARG A 45 -25.38 17.18 5.60
C ARG A 45 -23.96 17.04 5.09
N LEU A 46 -22.97 17.53 5.85
CA LEU A 46 -21.55 17.36 5.52
C LEU A 46 -21.12 15.90 5.62
N ILE A 47 -21.59 15.18 6.65
CA ILE A 47 -21.36 13.74 6.82
C ILE A 47 -22.10 12.96 5.74
N ASP A 48 -23.38 13.24 5.48
CA ASP A 48 -24.17 12.61 4.43
C ASP A 48 -23.53 12.88 3.04
N GLY A 49 -22.95 14.06 2.82
CA GLY A 49 -22.17 14.39 1.62
C GLY A 49 -20.87 13.58 1.53
N ALA A 50 -20.08 13.54 2.62
CA ALA A 50 -18.85 12.76 2.68
C ALA A 50 -19.08 11.24 2.57
N LEU A 51 -20.22 10.75 3.08
CA LEU A 51 -20.66 9.36 2.95
C LEU A 51 -21.31 9.09 1.58
N GLN A 52 -21.76 10.12 0.85
CA GLN A 52 -22.16 9.98 -0.56
C GLN A 52 -20.96 10.03 -1.51
N ASP A 53 -19.85 10.64 -1.10
CA ASP A 53 -18.53 10.57 -1.76
C ASP A 53 -17.87 9.18 -1.66
N ASP A 54 -18.50 8.20 -0.97
CA ASP A 54 -18.20 6.76 -1.14
C ASP A 54 -18.58 6.25 -2.55
N LYS A 55 -19.25 7.08 -3.37
CA LYS A 55 -19.33 6.87 -4.82
C LYS A 55 -17.99 7.29 -5.42
N PRO A 56 -17.37 6.47 -6.29
CA PRO A 56 -16.04 6.79 -6.83
C PRO A 56 -16.06 8.20 -7.41
N GLU A 57 -15.28 9.10 -6.81
CA GLU A 57 -15.15 10.47 -7.24
C GLU A 57 -14.79 10.42 -8.73
N TYR A 58 -15.72 10.80 -9.59
CA TYR A 58 -15.46 10.76 -11.02
C TYR A 58 -14.34 11.76 -11.29
N PHE A 59 -13.16 11.24 -11.66
CA PHE A 59 -11.99 12.06 -11.98
C PHE A 59 -12.39 13.28 -12.80
N ARG A 60 -12.08 14.47 -12.29
CA ARG A 60 -12.39 15.76 -12.92
C ARG A 60 -11.27 16.74 -12.64
N LEU A 61 -10.92 17.51 -13.66
CA LEU A 61 -9.94 18.58 -13.55
C LEU A 61 -10.64 19.93 -13.40
N ASN A 62 -10.19 20.76 -12.46
CA ASN A 62 -10.55 22.17 -12.40
C ASN A 62 -9.84 22.97 -13.51
N ASN A 63 -10.24 24.22 -13.76
CA ASN A 63 -9.69 25.00 -14.89
C ASN A 63 -8.16 25.18 -14.86
N ARG A 64 -7.55 25.26 -13.67
CA ARG A 64 -6.10 25.37 -13.55
C ARG A 64 -5.42 24.06 -13.91
N GLU A 65 -5.95 22.94 -13.45
CA GLU A 65 -5.47 21.60 -13.80
C GLU A 65 -5.66 21.29 -15.28
N LYS A 66 -6.78 21.70 -15.89
CA LYS A 66 -7.00 21.57 -17.33
C LYS A 66 -5.92 22.28 -18.12
N LEU A 67 -5.61 23.54 -17.75
CA LEU A 67 -4.56 24.32 -18.41
C LEU A 67 -3.19 23.65 -18.24
N MET A 68 -2.84 23.24 -17.01
CA MET A 68 -1.56 22.57 -16.73
C MET A 68 -1.41 21.25 -17.48
N THR A 69 -2.41 20.37 -17.40
CA THR A 69 -2.40 19.08 -18.10
C THR A 69 -2.35 19.29 -19.61
N TRP A 70 -3.09 20.25 -20.15
CA TRP A 70 -3.04 20.59 -21.57
C TRP A 70 -1.65 21.06 -21.99
N LEU A 71 -1.03 22.00 -21.26
CA LEU A 71 0.33 22.45 -21.55
C LEU A 71 1.36 21.30 -21.49
N LEU A 72 1.22 20.39 -20.51
CA LEU A 72 2.07 19.20 -20.42
C LEU A 72 1.90 18.28 -21.63
N THR A 73 0.67 18.09 -22.12
CA THR A 73 0.44 17.29 -23.33
C THR A 73 1.02 17.94 -24.59
N GLU A 74 1.02 19.27 -24.69
CA GLU A 74 1.65 20.00 -25.80
C GLU A 74 3.18 19.85 -25.77
N ILE A 75 3.79 20.00 -24.58
CA ILE A 75 5.23 19.77 -24.41
C ILE A 75 5.60 18.34 -24.79
N LEU A 76 4.84 17.35 -24.30
CA LEU A 76 5.09 15.94 -24.60
C LEU A 76 4.93 15.64 -26.10
N LYS A 77 3.90 16.20 -26.76
CA LYS A 77 3.70 16.07 -28.20
C LYS A 77 4.90 16.62 -28.99
N ASN A 78 5.37 17.82 -28.66
CA ASN A 78 6.53 18.42 -29.32
C ASN A 78 7.79 17.54 -29.13
N GLN A 79 8.03 17.07 -27.91
CA GLN A 79 9.16 16.17 -27.62
C GLN A 79 9.07 14.85 -28.39
N ILE A 80 7.87 14.31 -28.61
CA ILE A 80 7.68 13.08 -29.38
C ILE A 80 7.93 13.33 -30.88
N GLU A 81 7.44 14.43 -31.42
CA GLU A 81 7.63 14.79 -32.84
C GLU A 81 9.11 15.00 -33.21
N GLU A 82 9.93 15.45 -32.26
CA GLU A 82 11.38 15.60 -32.43
C GLU A 82 12.18 14.27 -32.35
N ARG A 83 11.58 13.16 -31.87
CA ARG A 83 12.27 11.86 -31.74
C ARG A 83 12.46 11.18 -33.08
N LYS A 84 13.67 10.63 -33.31
CA LYS A 84 14.04 9.89 -34.53
C LYS A 84 13.37 8.51 -34.65
N ASP A 85 13.02 7.87 -33.54
CA ASP A 85 12.34 6.56 -33.51
C ASP A 85 10.82 6.73 -33.63
N LYS A 86 10.24 6.36 -34.78
CA LYS A 86 8.83 6.57 -35.09
C LYS A 86 7.90 5.50 -34.51
N THR A 87 8.43 4.40 -34.02
CA THR A 87 7.64 3.22 -33.64
C THR A 87 6.93 3.40 -32.30
N ASN A 88 7.59 3.99 -31.29
CA ASN A 88 6.97 4.33 -30.00
C ASN A 88 6.13 5.62 -30.05
N ASN A 89 6.42 6.51 -31.00
CA ASN A 89 5.78 7.83 -31.07
C ASN A 89 4.26 7.77 -31.29
N LYS A 90 3.77 6.79 -32.06
CA LYS A 90 2.33 6.70 -32.40
C LYS A 90 1.45 6.43 -31.17
N TYR A 91 1.93 5.60 -30.25
CA TYR A 91 1.20 5.24 -29.04
C TYR A 91 1.13 6.43 -28.06
N ASP A 92 2.27 7.09 -27.83
CA ASP A 92 2.33 8.25 -26.94
C ASP A 92 1.52 9.43 -27.49
N LEU A 93 1.56 9.69 -28.81
CA LEU A 93 0.72 10.69 -29.47
C LEU A 93 -0.78 10.38 -29.36
N LYS A 94 -1.15 9.10 -29.38
CA LYS A 94 -2.56 8.70 -29.18
C LYS A 94 -3.02 9.03 -27.76
N LYS A 95 -2.16 8.81 -26.76
CA LYS A 95 -2.45 9.14 -25.35
C LYS A 95 -2.55 10.65 -25.11
N THR A 96 -1.60 11.44 -25.63
CA THR A 96 -1.66 12.91 -25.50
C THR A 96 -2.94 13.46 -26.12
N LYS A 97 -3.29 13.00 -27.33
CA LYS A 97 -4.54 13.37 -28.00
C LYS A 97 -5.77 12.98 -27.18
N LEU A 98 -5.82 11.75 -26.65
CA LEU A 98 -6.93 11.30 -25.81
C LEU A 98 -7.15 12.24 -24.61
N ILE A 99 -6.08 12.62 -23.92
CA ILE A 99 -6.14 13.54 -22.77
C ILE A 99 -6.66 14.91 -23.19
N GLN A 100 -6.19 15.45 -24.31
CA GLN A 100 -6.64 16.75 -24.83
C GLN A 100 -8.13 16.74 -25.20
N GLU A 101 -8.58 15.73 -25.94
CA GLU A 101 -9.99 15.59 -26.33
C GLU A 101 -10.90 15.41 -25.10
N ALA A 102 -10.43 14.67 -24.08
CA ALA A 102 -11.14 14.54 -22.81
C ALA A 102 -11.27 15.88 -22.07
N ILE A 103 -10.23 16.73 -22.11
CA ILE A 103 -10.27 18.08 -21.52
C ILE A 103 -11.22 18.99 -22.30
N TYR A 104 -11.15 19.00 -23.62
CA TYR A 104 -11.98 19.85 -24.49
C TYR A 104 -13.47 19.50 -24.40
N GLY A 105 -13.80 18.21 -24.50
CA GLY A 105 -15.18 17.72 -24.47
C GLY A 105 -15.73 17.43 -23.08
N GLY A 106 -14.89 17.51 -22.04
CA GLY A 106 -15.27 17.12 -20.68
C GLY A 106 -15.49 15.61 -20.49
N HIS A 107 -14.92 14.77 -21.37
CA HIS A 107 -15.10 13.32 -21.38
C HIS A 107 -14.15 12.58 -20.42
N TYR A 108 -13.99 13.05 -19.18
CA TYR A 108 -13.02 12.49 -18.22
C TYR A 108 -13.22 11.00 -17.89
N TRP A 109 -14.44 10.49 -18.06
CA TRP A 109 -14.74 9.06 -17.94
C TRP A 109 -13.89 8.19 -18.88
N SER A 110 -13.50 8.72 -20.05
CA SER A 110 -12.69 7.97 -21.02
C SER A 110 -11.27 7.73 -20.53
N LEU A 111 -10.74 8.65 -19.69
CA LEU A 111 -9.42 8.50 -19.09
C LEU A 111 -9.40 7.36 -18.06
N ASN A 112 -10.46 7.21 -17.27
CA ASN A 112 -10.61 6.08 -16.36
C ASN A 112 -10.66 4.74 -17.12
N TRP A 113 -11.22 4.73 -18.33
CA TRP A 113 -11.37 3.51 -19.12
C TRP A 113 -10.09 3.13 -19.87
N GLU A 114 -9.42 4.10 -20.49
CA GLU A 114 -8.25 3.85 -21.33
C GLU A 114 -6.93 3.85 -20.55
N LEU A 115 -6.88 4.54 -19.40
CA LEU A 115 -5.68 4.67 -18.58
C LEU A 115 -5.82 3.94 -17.24
N GLN A 116 -6.49 2.78 -17.22
CA GLN A 116 -6.75 2.01 -16.00
C GLN A 116 -5.52 1.75 -15.13
N GLY A 117 -4.32 1.59 -15.72
CA GLY A 117 -3.08 1.40 -14.97
C GLY A 117 -2.61 2.62 -14.17
N VAL A 118 -3.14 3.82 -14.46
CA VAL A 118 -2.86 5.06 -13.73
C VAL A 118 -4.12 5.56 -13.01
N MET A 119 -5.28 5.33 -13.62
CA MET A 119 -6.59 5.80 -13.19
C MET A 119 -7.37 4.67 -12.51
N HIS A 120 -6.77 4.04 -11.50
CA HIS A 120 -7.42 3.07 -10.63
C HIS A 120 -7.49 3.60 -9.20
N ASN A 121 -8.50 3.14 -8.46
CA ASN A 121 -8.65 3.45 -7.03
C ASN A 121 -7.99 2.41 -6.12
N HIS A 122 -7.31 1.42 -6.71
CA HIS A 122 -6.54 0.43 -5.94
C HIS A 122 -5.33 1.10 -5.30
N VAL A 123 -5.20 0.97 -3.98
CA VAL A 123 -3.95 1.23 -3.26
C VAL A 123 -3.80 0.13 -2.23
N ASP A 124 -2.58 -0.37 -2.09
CA ASP A 124 -2.28 -1.50 -1.20
C ASP A 124 -2.57 -1.12 0.26
N ASP A 125 -3.19 -2.03 1.02
CA ASP A 125 -3.31 -1.89 2.47
C ASP A 125 -1.91 -2.06 3.09
N PRO A 126 -1.44 -1.12 3.95
CA PRO A 126 -0.19 -1.28 4.68
C PRO A 126 -0.06 -2.62 5.43
N LYS A 127 -1.17 -3.24 5.83
CA LYS A 127 -1.20 -4.57 6.45
C LYS A 127 -0.82 -5.68 5.47
N ASP A 128 -1.26 -5.62 4.22
CA ASP A 128 -0.89 -6.59 3.19
C ASP A 128 0.60 -6.46 2.87
N VAL A 129 1.12 -5.23 2.80
CA VAL A 129 2.57 -4.97 2.63
C VAL A 129 3.36 -5.58 3.78
N THR A 130 2.95 -5.32 5.02
CA THR A 130 3.59 -5.89 6.21
C THR A 130 3.55 -7.42 6.20
N THR A 131 2.41 -7.99 5.82
CA THR A 131 2.21 -9.45 5.71
C THR A 131 3.20 -10.04 4.71
N VAL A 132 3.28 -9.49 3.50
CA VAL A 132 4.22 -9.98 2.47
C VAL A 132 5.67 -9.84 2.93
N VAL A 133 6.05 -8.71 3.51
CA VAL A 133 7.42 -8.50 4.04
C VAL A 133 7.79 -9.56 5.07
N ASN A 134 6.91 -9.82 6.05
CA ASN A 134 7.16 -10.82 7.09
C ASN A 134 7.25 -12.24 6.51
N ILE A 135 6.42 -12.55 5.51
CA ILE A 135 6.43 -13.85 4.82
C ILE A 135 7.74 -14.04 4.05
N LEU A 136 8.17 -13.05 3.26
CA LEU A 136 9.40 -13.13 2.47
C LEU A 136 10.64 -13.21 3.37
N ASP A 137 10.65 -12.48 4.48
CA ASP A 137 11.75 -12.52 5.45
C ASP A 137 11.86 -13.89 6.11
N MET A 138 10.76 -14.40 6.65
CA MET A 138 10.71 -15.76 7.20
C MET A 138 11.20 -16.80 6.18
N TRP A 139 10.70 -16.76 4.95
CA TRP A 139 11.11 -17.71 3.91
C TRP A 139 12.59 -17.58 3.54
N SER A 140 13.15 -16.37 3.59
CA SER A 140 14.58 -16.14 3.36
C SER A 140 15.42 -16.86 4.42
N PHE A 141 15.01 -16.80 5.69
CA PHE A 141 15.66 -17.52 6.77
C PHE A 141 15.50 -19.04 6.66
N ILE A 142 14.29 -19.53 6.32
CA ILE A 142 14.03 -20.97 6.16
C ILE A 142 14.91 -21.55 5.04
N GLU A 143 14.89 -20.94 3.85
CA GLU A 143 15.65 -21.46 2.71
C GLU A 143 17.15 -21.41 2.95
N ARG A 144 17.67 -20.31 3.52
CA ARG A 144 19.10 -20.16 3.82
C ARG A 144 19.57 -21.16 4.87
N ALA A 145 18.80 -21.34 5.96
CA ALA A 145 19.12 -22.33 6.99
C ALA A 145 19.09 -23.75 6.42
N TYR A 146 18.04 -24.11 5.68
CA TYR A 146 17.88 -25.45 5.12
C TYR A 146 18.99 -25.80 4.12
N GLN A 147 19.50 -24.84 3.35
CA GLN A 147 20.65 -25.05 2.46
C GLN A 147 21.90 -25.50 3.23
N GLY A 148 22.14 -24.93 4.43
CA GLY A 148 23.28 -25.24 5.29
C GLY A 148 23.17 -26.53 6.11
N PHE A 149 22.00 -27.19 6.10
CA PHE A 149 21.78 -28.41 6.88
C PHE A 149 22.52 -29.63 6.33
N SER A 150 22.93 -30.52 7.24
CA SER A 150 23.46 -31.84 6.89
C SER A 150 22.37 -32.71 6.23
N ASN A 151 22.78 -33.77 5.53
CA ASN A 151 21.81 -34.71 4.95
C ASN A 151 20.92 -35.35 6.03
N ALA A 152 21.47 -35.62 7.22
CA ALA A 152 20.71 -36.16 8.34
C ALA A 152 19.64 -35.17 8.83
N ASP A 153 19.99 -33.89 8.95
CA ASP A 153 19.04 -32.84 9.34
C ASP A 153 17.97 -32.61 8.29
N LYS A 154 18.31 -32.63 6.99
CA LYS A 154 17.33 -32.50 5.90
C LYS A 154 16.29 -33.63 5.91
N VAL A 155 16.74 -34.87 6.13
CA VAL A 155 15.85 -36.03 6.30
C VAL A 155 14.97 -35.86 7.54
N ARG A 156 15.54 -35.39 8.65
CA ARG A 156 14.81 -35.14 9.88
C ARG A 156 13.72 -34.08 9.70
N VAL A 157 14.04 -32.95 9.07
CA VAL A 157 13.07 -31.89 8.75
C VAL A 157 11.91 -32.44 7.92
N GLN A 158 12.21 -33.24 6.90
CA GLN A 158 11.18 -33.86 6.06
C GLN A 158 10.26 -34.81 6.85
N GLN A 159 10.83 -35.64 7.73
CA GLN A 159 10.07 -36.62 8.51
C GLN A 159 9.18 -35.95 9.57
N GLU A 160 9.69 -34.94 10.27
CA GLU A 160 8.99 -34.33 11.39
C GLU A 160 8.01 -33.21 10.99
N SER A 161 8.20 -32.58 9.83
CA SER A 161 7.33 -31.48 9.37
C SER A 161 6.08 -31.96 8.62
N GLY A 162 6.06 -33.23 8.20
CA GLY A 162 4.93 -33.83 7.49
C GLY A 162 4.95 -33.64 5.97
N TYR A 163 3.83 -33.96 5.32
CA TYR A 163 3.72 -34.02 3.86
C TYR A 163 3.96 -32.63 3.21
N GLY A 164 4.89 -32.57 2.25
CA GLY A 164 5.24 -31.35 1.51
C GLY A 164 6.43 -30.54 2.06
N ALA A 165 7.17 -31.06 3.04
CA ALA A 165 8.41 -30.44 3.55
C ALA A 165 9.69 -30.91 2.83
N TYR A 166 9.55 -31.53 1.66
CA TYR A 166 10.69 -31.87 0.81
C TYR A 166 11.18 -30.60 0.12
N ASP A 167 12.43 -30.20 0.41
CA ASP A 167 13.04 -28.97 -0.13
C ASP A 167 12.15 -27.72 0.09
N PRO A 168 11.96 -27.28 1.37
CA PRO A 168 11.04 -26.20 1.71
C PRO A 168 11.46 -24.91 1.01
N LYS A 169 10.62 -24.47 0.08
CA LYS A 169 10.80 -23.25 -0.70
C LYS A 169 9.54 -22.42 -0.70
N PHE A 170 9.72 -21.11 -0.81
CA PHE A 170 8.63 -20.19 -1.04
C PHE A 170 8.01 -20.45 -2.41
N ALA A 171 6.74 -20.87 -2.42
CA ALA A 171 6.00 -21.22 -3.62
C ALA A 171 5.36 -20.01 -4.31
N GLY A 172 5.26 -18.87 -3.63
CA GLY A 172 4.49 -17.72 -4.09
C GLY A 172 3.11 -17.63 -3.44
N PHE A 173 2.23 -16.86 -4.06
CA PHE A 173 0.85 -16.59 -3.66
C PHE A 173 -0.13 -16.99 -4.77
N ASP A 174 -1.40 -17.22 -4.46
CA ASP A 174 -2.39 -17.56 -5.47
C ASP A 174 -2.69 -16.36 -6.37
N GLY A 175 -2.33 -16.43 -7.66
CA GLY A 175 -2.60 -15.34 -8.61
C GLY A 175 -4.09 -15.01 -8.81
N ASN A 176 -5.01 -15.93 -8.48
CA ASN A 176 -6.44 -15.71 -8.64
C ASN A 176 -7.11 -15.10 -7.39
N ASN A 177 -6.68 -15.51 -6.20
CA ASN A 177 -7.33 -15.14 -4.94
C ASN A 177 -6.45 -14.27 -4.02
N GLU A 178 -5.15 -14.19 -4.29
CA GLU A 178 -4.15 -13.49 -3.48
C GLU A 178 -3.31 -12.52 -4.36
N SER A 179 -3.91 -12.00 -5.44
CA SER A 179 -3.26 -11.18 -6.46
C SER A 179 -2.58 -9.92 -5.89
N THR A 180 -3.16 -9.28 -4.87
CA THR A 180 -2.54 -8.15 -4.15
C THR A 180 -1.21 -8.57 -3.51
N HIS A 181 -1.16 -9.71 -2.81
CA HIS A 181 0.05 -10.19 -2.15
C HIS A 181 1.13 -10.57 -3.17
N LEU A 182 0.72 -11.22 -4.26
CA LEU A 182 1.59 -11.52 -5.40
C LEU A 182 2.19 -10.24 -6.02
N SER A 183 1.34 -9.24 -6.28
CA SER A 183 1.76 -7.96 -6.86
C SER A 183 2.77 -7.24 -5.96
N ILE A 184 2.50 -7.16 -4.65
CA ILE A 184 3.40 -6.56 -3.66
C ILE A 184 4.75 -7.31 -3.64
N ALA A 185 4.73 -8.65 -3.64
CA ALA A 185 5.95 -9.45 -3.62
C ALA A 185 6.82 -9.21 -4.86
N ARG A 186 6.20 -9.21 -6.05
CA ARG A 186 6.90 -8.87 -7.30
C ARG A 186 7.47 -7.46 -7.25
N PHE A 187 6.70 -6.47 -6.81
CA PHE A 187 7.18 -5.10 -6.70
C PHE A 187 8.37 -4.96 -5.74
N LEU A 188 8.32 -5.62 -4.56
CA LEU A 188 9.42 -5.64 -3.61
C LEU A 188 10.70 -6.25 -4.20
N VAL A 189 10.58 -7.35 -4.95
CA VAL A 189 11.75 -8.09 -5.45
C VAL A 189 12.29 -7.57 -6.76
N GLU A 190 11.42 -7.36 -7.74
CA GLU A 190 11.79 -7.01 -9.12
C GLU A 190 12.08 -5.52 -9.27
N GLU A 191 11.24 -4.66 -8.67
CA GLU A 191 11.33 -3.21 -8.84
C GLU A 191 12.19 -2.55 -7.74
N LEU A 192 12.04 -2.96 -6.48
CA LEU A 192 12.78 -2.37 -5.36
C LEU A 192 14.09 -3.09 -5.02
N GLY A 193 14.37 -4.25 -5.64
CA GLY A 193 15.59 -5.02 -5.38
C GLY A 193 15.72 -5.55 -3.94
N ARG A 194 14.59 -5.76 -3.24
CA ARG A 194 14.59 -6.38 -1.91
C ARG A 194 14.44 -7.89 -2.03
N PHE A 195 14.87 -8.64 -1.02
CA PHE A 195 14.75 -10.11 -1.02
C PHE A 195 15.27 -10.77 -2.32
N GLU A 196 16.46 -10.35 -2.78
CA GLU A 196 17.01 -10.74 -4.08
C GLU A 196 17.15 -12.26 -4.28
N SER A 197 17.19 -13.05 -3.20
CA SER A 197 17.16 -14.52 -3.24
C SER A 197 15.91 -15.10 -3.93
N PHE A 198 14.84 -14.31 -4.07
CA PHE A 198 13.62 -14.68 -4.78
C PHE A 198 13.54 -14.14 -6.22
N LYS A 199 14.55 -13.41 -6.69
CA LYS A 199 14.54 -12.80 -8.03
C LYS A 199 14.43 -13.86 -9.12
N GLY A 200 13.59 -13.59 -10.12
CA GLY A 200 13.37 -14.48 -11.27
C GLY A 200 12.49 -15.70 -10.99
N ARG A 201 11.80 -15.74 -9.84
CA ARG A 201 10.78 -16.76 -9.53
C ARG A 201 9.41 -16.33 -10.06
N ASP A 202 8.49 -17.28 -10.23
CA ASP A 202 7.15 -17.00 -10.76
C ASP A 202 6.23 -16.27 -9.78
N PHE A 203 6.44 -16.43 -8.47
CA PHE A 203 5.60 -15.89 -7.39
C PHE A 203 4.12 -16.32 -7.41
N ASN A 204 3.67 -17.11 -8.39
CA ASN A 204 2.34 -17.67 -8.42
C ASN A 204 2.36 -19.12 -7.93
N SER A 205 1.77 -19.37 -6.76
CA SER A 205 1.69 -20.72 -6.21
C SER A 205 0.61 -21.57 -6.90
N HIS A 206 -0.36 -20.96 -7.58
CA HIS A 206 -1.59 -21.60 -8.08
C HIS A 206 -2.50 -22.21 -6.99
N PHE A 207 -2.26 -21.93 -5.70
CA PHE A 207 -3.13 -22.32 -4.59
C PHE A 207 -3.00 -21.34 -3.41
N PRO A 208 -4.03 -21.14 -2.59
CA PRO A 208 -3.97 -20.18 -1.48
C PRO A 208 -2.86 -20.49 -0.46
N THR A 209 -2.06 -19.49 -0.11
CA THR A 209 -0.90 -19.63 0.79
C THR A 209 -0.85 -18.60 1.91
N VAL A 210 -1.46 -17.42 1.74
CA VAL A 210 -1.35 -16.28 2.67
C VAL A 210 -1.73 -16.70 4.07
N ALA A 211 -2.87 -17.37 4.26
CA ALA A 211 -3.34 -17.79 5.59
C ALA A 211 -2.29 -18.64 6.33
N ARG A 212 -1.70 -19.62 5.64
CA ARG A 212 -0.68 -20.50 6.21
C ARG A 212 0.61 -19.72 6.47
N TYR A 213 1.10 -18.98 5.49
CA TYR A 213 2.36 -18.24 5.61
C TYR A 213 2.28 -17.16 6.69
N SER A 214 1.13 -16.52 6.90
CA SER A 214 0.91 -15.57 7.99
C SER A 214 0.96 -16.23 9.37
N GLN A 215 0.42 -17.45 9.51
CA GLN A 215 0.54 -18.23 10.75
C GLN A 215 2.01 -18.59 11.02
N MET A 216 2.72 -19.08 10.00
CA MET A 216 4.14 -19.40 10.09
C MET A 216 4.96 -18.15 10.46
N ALA A 217 4.69 -17.01 9.83
CA ALA A 217 5.38 -15.75 10.12
C ALA A 217 5.14 -15.29 11.56
N THR A 218 3.95 -15.50 12.10
CA THR A 218 3.64 -15.20 13.51
C THR A 218 4.49 -16.03 14.47
N VAL A 219 4.75 -17.30 14.15
CA VAL A 219 5.64 -18.17 14.93
C VAL A 219 7.09 -17.72 14.78
N PHE A 220 7.52 -17.40 13.54
CA PHE A 220 8.86 -16.90 13.25
C PHE A 220 9.19 -15.61 14.01
N GLU A 221 8.27 -14.67 14.08
CA GLU A 221 8.47 -13.40 14.80
C GLU A 221 8.76 -13.59 16.29
N ARG A 222 8.23 -14.65 16.91
CA ARG A 222 8.56 -15.00 18.31
C ARG A 222 9.98 -15.52 18.46
N MET A 223 10.51 -16.19 17.43
CA MET A 223 11.87 -16.72 17.40
C MET A 223 12.89 -15.67 16.97
N ARG A 224 12.50 -14.69 16.17
CA ARG A 224 13.37 -13.71 15.52
C ARG A 224 14.34 -12.97 16.45
N PRO A 225 13.96 -12.51 17.66
CA PRO A 225 14.90 -11.85 18.58
C PRO A 225 16.07 -12.74 18.98
N SER A 226 15.87 -14.06 18.93
CA SER A 226 16.90 -15.03 19.27
C SER A 226 17.88 -15.26 18.11
N LEU A 227 17.53 -14.91 16.86
CA LEU A 227 18.30 -15.21 15.64
C LEU A 227 19.38 -14.17 15.30
N ILE A 228 19.77 -13.33 16.26
CA ILE A 228 20.84 -12.34 16.05
C ILE A 228 22.15 -13.08 15.75
N MET A 229 22.72 -12.87 14.56
CA MET A 229 23.97 -13.48 14.09
C MET A 229 23.93 -15.02 13.96
N ARG A 230 22.74 -15.63 13.90
CA ARG A 230 22.60 -17.08 13.71
C ARG A 230 21.47 -17.44 12.75
N GLU A 231 21.60 -18.59 12.09
CA GLU A 231 20.53 -19.18 11.28
C GLU A 231 19.54 -19.96 12.16
N LEU A 232 18.40 -20.33 11.56
CA LEU A 232 17.44 -21.24 12.18
C LEU A 232 18.08 -22.62 12.39
N SER A 233 17.83 -23.24 13.54
CA SER A 233 18.17 -24.66 13.75
C SER A 233 17.18 -25.58 13.03
N PRO A 234 17.52 -26.88 12.86
CA PRO A 234 16.57 -27.86 12.34
C PRO A 234 15.26 -27.91 13.12
N ASP A 235 15.31 -27.81 14.45
CA ASP A 235 14.11 -27.81 15.31
C ASP A 235 13.21 -26.60 15.05
N GLN A 236 13.80 -25.41 14.85
CA GLN A 236 13.04 -24.20 14.55
C GLN A 236 12.43 -24.24 13.16
N VAL A 237 13.15 -24.77 12.16
CA VAL A 237 12.57 -24.99 10.81
C VAL A 237 11.42 -25.99 10.88
N ILE A 238 11.56 -27.07 11.63
CA ILE A 238 10.49 -28.05 11.85
C ILE A 238 9.27 -27.39 12.51
N GLU A 239 9.46 -26.57 13.53
CA GLU A 239 8.38 -25.87 14.21
C GLU A 239 7.62 -24.92 13.27
N LEU A 240 8.32 -24.22 12.37
CA LEU A 240 7.70 -23.36 11.37
C LEU A 240 6.94 -24.14 10.28
N LEU A 241 7.46 -25.30 9.85
CA LEU A 241 6.87 -26.06 8.75
C LEU A 241 5.75 -27.00 9.16
N LYS A 242 5.71 -27.42 10.44
CA LYS A 242 4.66 -28.25 11.01
C LYS A 242 3.30 -27.59 10.78
N ARG A 243 2.40 -28.33 10.12
CA ARG A 243 1.00 -27.91 9.97
C ARG A 243 0.33 -27.97 11.34
N VAL A 244 -0.29 -26.86 11.75
CA VAL A 244 -1.30 -26.83 12.83
C VAL A 244 -2.60 -27.40 12.30
#